data_AF-A0AAU5Q562-F1
#
_entry.id   AF-A0AAU5Q562-F1
#
_cell.length_a   1.000
_cell.length_b   1.000
_cell.length_c   1.000
_cell.angle_alpha   90.00
_cell.angle_beta   90.00
_cell.angle_gamma   90.00
#
_symmetry.space_group_name_H-M   'P 1'
#
loop_
_entity.id
_entity.type
_entity.pdbx_description
1 polymer ?
#
loop_
_entity_poly.entity_id
_entity_poly.type
_entity_poly.pdbx_seq_one_letter_code
_entity_poly.pdbx_strand_id
1 'polypeptide(L)'
;MHTHILDTSTLAAGVWQSGLAQVLGGLIVVAVLIGAFMFGIRVKNKELPPPDPESHPHRPDTGQPPGEVSEYRKPAEMPHTDGEHRLMPYNLKSSGEADTDPPSEERRKWRGISSGGFGSGGTGHGD
;
A
#
# COMPACT_ATOMS: atom_id res chain seq x y z
N MET A 1 -41.57 16.12 -60.37
CA MET A 1 -40.75 16.41 -59.18
C MET A 1 -41.52 15.95 -57.94
N HIS A 2 -41.29 14.72 -57.47
CA HIS A 2 -41.73 14.29 -56.14
C HIS A 2 -40.60 13.46 -55.55
N THR A 3 -39.90 14.08 -54.60
CA THR A 3 -38.77 13.53 -53.87
C THR A 3 -39.29 12.62 -52.76
N HIS A 4 -38.87 11.37 -52.78
CA HIS A 4 -39.15 10.36 -51.76
C HIS A 4 -38.43 10.75 -50.46
N ILE A 5 -39.16 11.37 -49.52
CA ILE A 5 -38.65 11.78 -48.19
C ILE A 5 -39.11 10.82 -47.07
N LEU A 6 -39.67 9.64 -47.40
CA LEU A 6 -40.36 8.80 -46.41
C LEU A 6 -39.63 7.54 -45.92
N ASP A 7 -38.42 7.23 -46.38
CA ASP A 7 -37.74 5.97 -46.00
C ASP A 7 -36.75 6.10 -44.82
N THR A 8 -36.40 7.31 -44.38
CA THR A 8 -35.41 7.48 -43.30
C THR A 8 -35.94 7.22 -41.90
N SER A 9 -37.23 7.49 -41.65
CA SER A 9 -37.80 7.45 -40.30
C SER A 9 -38.12 6.03 -39.81
N THR A 10 -38.48 5.13 -40.73
CA THR A 10 -38.82 3.72 -40.46
C THR A 10 -37.58 2.90 -40.10
N LEU A 11 -36.43 3.22 -40.70
CA LEU A 11 -35.14 2.61 -40.34
C LEU A 11 -34.71 3.02 -38.93
N ALA A 12 -34.89 4.29 -38.55
CA ALA A 12 -34.52 4.78 -37.23
C ALA A 12 -35.36 4.15 -36.11
N ALA A 13 -36.66 3.90 -36.32
CA ALA A 13 -37.52 3.24 -35.35
C ALA A 13 -37.17 1.75 -35.16
N GLY A 14 -36.91 1.01 -36.24
CA GLY A 14 -36.65 -0.43 -36.21
C GLY A 14 -35.23 -0.83 -35.78
N VAL A 15 -34.24 0.06 -35.89
CA VAL A 15 -32.84 -0.25 -35.52
C VAL A 15 -32.72 -0.55 -34.02
N TRP A 16 -33.45 0.16 -33.16
CA TRP A 16 -33.43 -0.06 -31.71
C TRP A 16 -34.03 -1.41 -31.29
N GLN A 17 -34.91 -2.02 -32.11
CA GLN A 17 -35.50 -3.33 -31.85
C GLN A 17 -34.74 -4.50 -32.50
N SER A 18 -33.85 -4.21 -33.46
CA SER A 18 -33.16 -5.20 -34.31
C SER A 18 -31.97 -5.93 -33.68
N GLY A 19 -31.65 -5.68 -32.40
CA GLY A 19 -30.46 -6.22 -31.73
C GLY A 19 -29.12 -5.60 -32.19
N LEU A 20 -29.06 -5.05 -33.42
CA LEU A 20 -27.89 -4.35 -33.94
C LEU A 20 -27.53 -3.12 -33.09
N ALA A 21 -28.53 -2.39 -32.59
CA ALA A 21 -28.31 -1.27 -31.67
C ALA A 21 -27.65 -1.72 -30.36
N GLN A 22 -27.99 -2.91 -29.83
CA GLN A 22 -27.37 -3.46 -28.63
C GLN A 22 -25.91 -3.83 -28.87
N VAL A 23 -25.59 -4.41 -30.03
CA VAL A 23 -24.21 -4.74 -30.43
C VAL A 23 -23.37 -3.47 -30.57
N LEU A 24 -23.89 -2.45 -31.27
CA LEU A 24 -23.20 -1.17 -31.42
C LEU A 24 -23.04 -0.45 -30.07
N GLY A 25 -24.06 -0.47 -29.22
CA GLY A 25 -23.99 0.07 -27.86
C GLY A 25 -22.90 -0.61 -27.04
N GLY A 26 -22.85 -1.95 -27.06
CA GLY A 26 -21.80 -2.73 -26.41
C GLY A 26 -20.41 -2.39 -26.95
N LEU A 27 -20.25 -2.28 -28.27
CA LEU A 27 -18.99 -1.92 -28.90
C LEU A 27 -18.51 -0.52 -28.50
N ILE A 28 -19.42 0.45 -28.43
CA ILE A 28 -19.12 1.81 -27.96
C ILE A 28 -18.65 1.78 -26.52
N VAL A 29 -19.35 1.06 -25.63
CA VAL A 29 -18.94 0.93 -24.22
C VAL A 29 -17.55 0.30 -24.11
N VAL A 30 -17.28 -0.79 -24.84
CA VAL A 30 -15.96 -1.42 -24.86
C VAL A 30 -14.88 -0.47 -25.36
N ALA A 31 -15.12 0.27 -26.44
CA ALA A 31 -14.18 1.24 -26.99
C ALA A 31 -13.86 2.36 -25.97
N VAL A 32 -14.87 2.86 -25.26
CA VAL A 32 -14.69 3.85 -24.19
C VAL A 32 -13.86 3.30 -23.05
N LEU A 33 -14.12 2.07 -22.59
CA LEU A 33 -13.37 1.44 -21.51
C LEU A 33 -11.90 1.22 -21.88
N ILE A 34 -11.63 0.74 -23.10
CA ILE A 34 -10.26 0.58 -23.61
C ILE A 34 -9.57 1.94 -23.68
N GLY A 35 -10.24 2.97 -24.21
CA GLY A 35 -9.71 4.33 -24.27
C GLY A 35 -9.35 4.89 -22.88
N ALA A 36 -10.22 4.70 -21.89
CA ALA A 36 -9.97 5.13 -20.51
C ALA A 36 -8.77 4.39 -19.89
N PHE A 37 -8.67 3.08 -20.11
CA PHE A 37 -7.55 2.28 -19.63
C PHE A 37 -6.21 2.69 -20.26
N MET A 38 -6.18 2.86 -21.58
CA MET A 38 -5.00 3.34 -22.31
C MET A 38 -4.58 4.74 -21.86
N PHE A 39 -5.55 5.63 -21.59
CA PHE A 39 -5.27 6.96 -21.05
C PHE A 39 -4.63 6.87 -19.65
N GLY A 40 -5.16 6.01 -18.77
CA GLY A 40 -4.58 5.76 -17.45
C GLY A 40 -3.13 5.26 -17.52
N ILE A 41 -2.85 4.29 -18.41
CA ILE A 41 -1.48 3.80 -18.65
C ILE A 41 -0.59 4.94 -19.15
N ARG A 42 -1.08 5.75 -20.10
CA ARG A 42 -0.31 6.87 -20.66
C ARG A 42 0.02 7.93 -19.62
N VAL A 43 -0.86 8.17 -18.65
CA VAL A 43 -0.60 9.06 -17.51
C VAL A 43 0.44 8.46 -16.57
N LYS A 44 0.28 7.19 -16.17
CA LYS A 44 1.24 6.47 -15.32
C LYS A 44 2.65 6.44 -15.93
N ASN A 45 2.77 6.27 -17.25
CA ASN A 45 4.07 6.21 -17.93
C ASN A 45 4.82 7.56 -17.95
N LYS A 46 4.19 8.67 -17.52
CA LYS A 46 4.89 9.94 -17.30
C LYS A 46 5.60 10.00 -15.95
N GLU A 47 5.25 9.11 -15.03
CA GLU A 47 5.94 8.98 -13.75
C GLU A 47 7.23 8.17 -13.94
N LEU A 48 8.19 8.35 -13.02
CA LEU A 48 9.40 7.54 -13.01
C LEU A 48 9.01 6.06 -12.84
N PRO A 49 9.69 5.13 -13.54
CA PRO A 49 9.46 3.72 -13.33
C PRO A 49 9.71 3.36 -11.86
N PRO A 50 8.99 2.37 -11.31
CA PRO A 50 9.35 1.78 -10.03
C PRO A 50 10.86 1.43 -10.02
N PRO A 51 11.54 1.58 -8.87
CA PRO A 51 12.95 1.23 -8.76
C PRO A 51 13.17 -0.22 -9.21
N ASP A 52 14.29 -0.44 -9.87
CA ASP A 52 14.70 -1.78 -10.32
C ASP A 52 14.86 -2.70 -9.10
N PRO A 53 14.28 -3.91 -9.08
CA PRO A 53 14.54 -4.88 -8.01
C PRO A 53 16.04 -5.10 -7.73
N GLU A 54 16.89 -5.04 -8.76
CA GLU A 54 18.35 -5.17 -8.62
C GLU A 54 19.03 -3.90 -8.09
N SER A 55 18.31 -2.77 -8.03
CA SER A 55 18.77 -1.57 -7.32
C SER A 55 18.57 -1.68 -5.80
N HIS A 56 17.81 -2.68 -5.35
CA HIS A 56 17.61 -2.89 -3.92
C HIS A 56 18.93 -3.36 -3.30
N PRO A 57 19.25 -2.92 -2.06
CA PRO A 57 20.42 -3.40 -1.36
C PRO A 57 20.44 -4.93 -1.28
N HIS A 58 21.39 -5.55 -1.96
CA HIS A 58 21.59 -6.99 -1.89
C HIS A 58 22.25 -7.37 -0.57
N ARG A 59 22.00 -8.62 -0.14
CA ARG A 59 22.70 -9.19 1.01
C ARG A 59 24.20 -9.28 0.66
N PRO A 60 25.10 -8.98 1.60
CA PRO A 60 26.53 -9.19 1.38
C PRO A 60 26.84 -10.65 1.01
N ASP A 61 27.83 -10.85 0.14
CA ASP A 61 28.24 -12.14 -0.44
C ASP A 61 28.64 -13.19 0.61
N THR A 62 28.93 -12.75 1.84
CA THR A 62 29.30 -13.62 2.96
C THR A 62 28.16 -14.52 3.41
N GLY A 63 26.91 -14.25 3.00
CA GLY A 63 25.72 -15.03 3.36
C GLY A 63 25.33 -14.94 4.84
N GLN A 64 26.20 -14.39 5.68
CA GLN A 64 25.99 -14.20 7.10
C GLN A 64 24.87 -13.18 7.31
N PRO A 65 23.87 -13.48 8.17
CA PRO A 65 22.89 -12.48 8.54
C PRO A 65 23.63 -11.30 9.16
N PRO A 66 23.17 -10.06 8.90
CA PRO A 66 23.55 -8.94 9.75
C PRO A 66 23.39 -9.42 11.19
N GLY A 67 24.47 -9.40 11.96
CA GLY A 67 24.44 -9.90 13.33
C GLY A 67 23.31 -9.24 14.11
N GLU A 68 22.89 -9.87 15.21
CA GLU A 68 21.93 -9.21 16.10
C GLU A 68 22.56 -7.92 16.64
N VAL A 69 22.02 -6.78 16.24
CA VAL A 69 22.34 -5.49 16.86
C VAL A 69 21.16 -5.17 17.75
N SER A 70 21.39 -5.23 19.07
CA SER A 70 20.45 -4.71 20.04
C SER A 70 20.89 -3.31 20.44
N GLU A 71 20.04 -2.32 20.16
CA GLU A 71 20.20 -0.98 20.69
C GLU A 71 19.28 -0.84 21.90
N TYR A 72 19.82 -0.32 23.00
CA TYR A 72 19.02 0.02 24.16
C TYR A 72 18.54 1.46 24.02
N ARG A 73 17.24 1.66 24.22
CA ARG A 73 16.64 2.99 24.28
C ARG A 73 16.11 3.22 25.69
N LYS A 74 16.46 4.35 26.29
CA LYS A 74 15.85 4.79 27.54
C LYS A 74 14.36 5.03 27.29
N PRO A 75 13.46 4.47 28.10
CA PRO A 75 12.03 4.75 27.96
C PRO A 75 11.80 6.26 28.07
N ALA A 76 10.93 6.79 27.22
CA ALA A 76 10.50 8.18 27.35
C ALA A 76 9.50 8.26 28.51
N GLU A 77 9.89 8.89 29.61
CA GLU A 77 8.99 9.12 30.74
C GLU A 77 7.81 10.00 30.30
N MET A 78 6.60 9.61 30.73
CA MET A 78 5.38 10.35 30.39
C MET A 78 5.35 11.65 31.20
N PRO A 79 5.15 12.81 30.56
CA PRO A 79 5.00 14.06 31.29
C PRO A 79 3.82 13.97 32.26
N HIS A 80 4.07 14.26 33.55
CA HIS A 80 3.01 14.37 34.54
C HIS A 80 2.24 15.66 34.30
N THR A 81 0.91 15.55 34.28
CA THR A 81 0.02 16.71 34.13
C THR A 81 -0.86 16.86 35.37
N ASP A 82 -1.28 18.10 35.61
CA ASP A 82 -2.20 18.54 36.67
C ASP A 82 -3.63 17.97 36.58
N GLY A 83 -3.95 17.22 35.51
CA GLY A 83 -5.26 16.64 35.23
C GLY A 83 -6.24 17.59 34.54
N GLU A 84 -5.95 18.90 34.53
CA GLU A 84 -6.75 19.91 33.83
C GLU A 84 -6.37 19.97 32.35
N HIS A 85 -5.08 19.80 32.05
CA HIS A 85 -4.57 19.76 30.68
C HIS A 85 -4.44 18.32 30.20
N ARG A 86 -5.34 17.87 29.31
CA ARG A 86 -5.22 16.54 28.70
C ARG A 86 -3.98 16.49 27.80
N LEU A 87 -3.14 15.48 28.02
CA LEU A 87 -1.96 15.27 27.19
C LEU A 87 -2.39 14.83 25.78
N MET A 88 -1.99 15.60 24.77
CA MET A 88 -2.26 15.30 23.37
C MET A 88 -1.04 14.63 22.72
N PRO A 89 -1.21 13.87 21.62
CA PRO A 89 -0.10 13.15 20.99
C PRO A 89 1.09 14.03 20.61
N TYR A 90 0.83 15.28 20.22
CA TYR A 90 1.88 16.26 19.88
C TYR A 90 2.60 16.86 21.09
N ASN A 91 2.09 16.66 22.31
CA ASN A 91 2.75 17.05 23.55
C ASN A 91 3.72 15.96 24.06
N LEU A 92 3.76 14.80 23.41
CA LEU A 92 4.66 13.69 23.75
C LEU A 92 5.99 13.82 23.00
N LYS A 93 7.09 13.44 23.65
CA LYS A 93 8.38 13.27 22.97
C LYS A 93 8.25 12.13 21.95
N SER A 94 8.69 12.36 20.72
CA SER A 94 8.53 11.43 19.58
C SER A 94 9.24 10.08 19.75
N SER A 95 10.29 10.03 20.58
CA SER A 95 11.04 8.81 20.88
C SER A 95 11.86 8.94 22.16
N GLY A 96 12.13 7.80 22.80
CA GLY A 96 13.13 7.69 23.85
C GLY A 96 14.55 7.96 23.34
N GLU A 97 15.46 8.27 24.25
CA GLU A 97 16.87 8.56 23.97
C GLU A 97 17.68 7.27 23.80
N ALA A 98 18.68 7.24 22.93
CA ALA A 98 19.62 6.12 22.88
C ALA A 98 20.32 5.98 24.25
N ASP A 99 20.31 4.78 24.81
CA ASP A 99 21.00 4.49 26.06
C ASP A 99 22.48 4.21 25.74
N THR A 100 23.38 5.05 26.24
CA THR A 100 24.82 4.86 26.06
C THR A 100 25.39 3.80 26.98
N ASP A 101 24.63 3.42 28.01
CA ASP A 101 25.08 2.49 29.04
C ASP A 101 24.42 1.10 28.86
N PRO A 102 25.16 0.01 29.14
CA PRO A 102 24.57 -1.32 29.11
C PRO A 102 23.49 -1.47 30.20
N PRO A 103 22.40 -2.22 29.94
CA PRO A 103 21.30 -2.36 30.89
C PRO A 103 21.75 -3.08 32.16
N SER A 104 21.11 -2.76 33.28
CA SER A 104 21.29 -3.48 34.55
C SER A 104 20.85 -4.95 34.45
N GLU A 105 21.41 -5.81 35.30
CA GLU A 105 21.08 -7.25 35.38
C GLU A 105 19.58 -7.50 35.56
N GLU A 106 18.91 -6.68 36.37
CA GLU A 106 17.46 -6.77 36.56
C GLU A 106 16.69 -6.50 35.26
N ARG A 107 17.10 -5.49 34.48
CA ARG A 107 16.50 -5.18 33.17
C ARG A 107 16.79 -6.26 32.13
N ARG A 108 17.94 -6.95 32.21
CA ARG A 108 18.29 -8.10 31.36
C ARG A 108 17.43 -9.32 31.65
N LYS A 109 17.15 -9.60 32.93
CA LYS A 109 16.34 -10.76 33.38
C LYS A 109 14.95 -10.78 32.75
N TRP A 110 14.32 -9.62 32.61
CA TRP A 110 12.97 -9.49 32.02
C TRP A 110 12.96 -9.54 30.48
N ARG A 111 14.12 -9.66 29.83
CA ARG A 111 14.28 -9.74 28.36
C ARG A 111 14.38 -11.17 27.82
N GLY A 112 14.32 -12.18 28.67
CA GLY A 112 14.57 -13.60 28.32
C GLY A 112 13.45 -14.32 27.55
N ILE A 113 12.37 -13.65 27.15
CA ILE A 113 11.41 -14.22 26.20
C ILE A 113 11.72 -13.56 24.86
N SER A 114 12.18 -14.37 23.90
CA SER A 114 12.48 -13.93 22.54
C SER A 114 11.29 -13.15 21.98
N SER A 115 11.41 -11.82 21.94
CA SER A 115 10.37 -10.97 21.39
C SER A 115 10.31 -11.18 19.88
N GLY A 116 9.36 -12.00 19.45
CA GLY A 116 8.77 -12.07 18.12
C GLY A 116 9.71 -11.80 16.96
N GLY A 117 10.27 -12.87 16.40
CA GLY A 117 10.72 -12.86 15.01
C GLY A 117 9.55 -12.43 14.13
N PHE A 118 9.69 -11.31 13.44
CA PHE A 118 8.76 -10.88 12.42
C PHE A 118 8.79 -11.93 11.29
N GLY A 119 7.76 -12.79 11.24
CA GLY A 119 7.44 -13.60 10.07
C GLY A 119 7.75 -15.10 10.08
N SER A 120 8.14 -15.74 11.18
CA SER A 120 8.29 -17.21 11.19
C SER A 120 6.98 -17.90 11.56
N GLY A 121 6.14 -18.18 10.56
CA GLY A 121 4.94 -19.02 10.69
C GLY A 121 5.27 -20.51 10.88
N GLY A 122 6.02 -20.86 11.92
CA GLY A 122 6.34 -22.24 12.28
C GLY A 122 5.66 -22.62 13.60
N THR A 123 4.87 -23.70 13.60
CA THR A 123 4.25 -24.25 14.81
C THR A 123 5.32 -24.70 15.79
N GLY A 124 5.35 -24.12 16.99
CA GLY A 124 6.22 -24.56 18.08
C GLY A 124 5.98 -26.04 18.39
N HIS A 125 7.05 -26.82 18.47
CA HIS A 125 7.03 -28.14 19.08
C HIS A 125 7.44 -27.97 20.54
N GLY A 126 6.63 -28.51 21.43
CA GLY A 126 6.87 -28.47 22.87
C GLY A 126 7.82 -29.55 23.32
N ASP A 127 8.52 -29.22 24.40
CA ASP A 127 9.20 -30.13 25.32
C ASP A 127 8.77 -29.76 26.74
#